data_AF-A0A8J3IUQ0-F1
#
_entry.id   AF-A0A8J3IUQ0-F1
#
_cell.length_a   1.000
_cell.length_b   1.000
_cell.length_c   1.000
_cell.angle_alpha   90.00
_cell.angle_beta   90.00
_cell.angle_gamma   90.00
#
_symmetry.space_group_name_H-M   'P 1'
#
loop_
_entity.id
_entity.type
_entity.pdbx_description
1 polymer ?
#
loop_
_entity_poly.entity_id
_entity_poly.type
_entity_poly.pdbx_seq_one_letter_code
_entity_poly.pdbx_strand_id
1 'polypeptide(L)'
;MTKKQYIDLLKQGVVAWNTWRTNHQNIQPNLSGADLSGADLSEANLSGADLSEANLIGTDLRYADLTLTNLTGATLRGVISIETNEAGSFYRKAYGSRITSIKFSRRWSPGSDNRRVTNAKANLSGASLGGANLSGVDLSGVDLSGAYLHLTDFTGANLKNAILSEVDLTEANLSEADLSETILREADLRGVRLLETVFAENDLSTVKGLAEIEHYGPSRVVLHTVKLPQDGSALHFLYGVGIPDEWIDVYRVQMMSPIQYHSCFISYSSKDDVLARRLHADLQDHGVRCWFVPEDMKIGDKIRARIDEAIHMQDKLLLLLSEHAIASTWVEDEVEAALEKEQRQQREVLFPVRLDESVMQTDKAWAAKLRRTRHIGDFTHWTDPRAYQQAFARLLRDLKSENTQNQT
;
A
#
# COMPACT_ATOMS: atom_id res chain seq x y z
N MET A 1 -44.63 18.28 11.13
CA MET A 1 -44.81 19.10 9.91
C MET A 1 -45.01 18.19 8.71
N THR A 2 -45.69 18.66 7.67
CA THR A 2 -45.82 17.96 6.39
C THR A 2 -44.54 18.11 5.55
N LYS A 3 -44.32 17.22 4.55
CA LYS A 3 -43.21 17.33 3.60
C LYS A 3 -43.07 18.73 2.99
N LYS A 4 -44.20 19.32 2.56
CA LYS A 4 -44.22 20.68 1.99
C LYS A 4 -43.73 21.73 2.99
N GLN A 5 -44.15 21.64 4.25
CA GLN A 5 -43.70 22.56 5.30
C GLN A 5 -42.19 22.45 5.57
N TYR A 6 -41.61 21.24 5.49
CA TYR A 6 -40.16 21.09 5.61
C TYR A 6 -39.41 21.72 4.44
N ILE A 7 -39.90 21.53 3.22
CA ILE A 7 -39.30 22.14 2.01
C ILE A 7 -39.41 23.67 2.07
N ASP A 8 -40.56 24.20 2.47
CA ASP A 8 -40.77 25.65 2.61
C ASP A 8 -39.88 26.24 3.72
N LEU A 9 -39.56 25.45 4.76
CA LEU A 9 -38.62 25.83 5.80
C LEU A 9 -37.17 25.86 5.28
N LEU A 10 -36.74 24.84 4.53
CA LEU A 10 -35.41 24.84 3.90
C LEU A 10 -35.24 26.01 2.92
N LYS A 11 -36.29 26.37 2.18
CA LYS A 11 -36.29 27.54 1.29
C LYS A 11 -36.18 28.89 2.00
N GLN A 12 -36.51 28.96 3.29
CA GLN A 12 -36.26 30.15 4.12
C GLN A 12 -34.79 30.30 4.51
N GLY A 13 -33.96 29.29 4.24
CA GLY A 13 -32.53 29.29 4.47
C GLY A 13 -32.09 28.37 5.61
N VAL A 14 -30.80 28.01 5.59
CA VAL A 14 -30.21 27.06 6.55
C VAL A 14 -30.35 27.53 7.99
N VAL A 15 -30.28 28.84 8.27
CA VAL A 15 -30.45 29.38 9.63
C VAL A 15 -31.84 29.04 10.20
N ALA A 16 -32.90 29.21 9.39
CA ALA A 16 -34.26 28.90 9.82
C ALA A 16 -34.43 27.39 10.06
N TRP A 17 -33.88 26.57 9.18
CA TRP A 17 -33.87 25.12 9.31
C TRP A 17 -33.12 24.66 10.57
N ASN A 18 -31.89 25.13 10.78
CA ASN A 18 -31.07 24.75 11.92
C ASN A 18 -31.70 25.22 13.24
N THR A 19 -32.26 26.44 13.28
CA THR A 19 -33.01 26.94 14.45
C THR A 19 -34.16 26.00 14.81
N TRP A 20 -34.91 25.54 13.80
CA TRP A 20 -35.96 24.56 14.00
C TRP A 20 -35.41 23.21 14.50
N ARG A 21 -34.31 22.71 13.92
CA ARG A 21 -33.65 21.45 14.34
C ARG A 21 -33.20 21.46 15.79
N THR A 22 -32.68 22.59 16.30
CA THR A 22 -32.28 22.72 17.72
C THR A 22 -33.41 22.37 18.68
N ASN A 23 -34.65 22.71 18.33
CA ASN A 23 -35.83 22.45 19.15
C ASN A 23 -36.51 21.11 18.84
N HIS A 24 -36.04 20.37 17.84
CA HIS A 24 -36.71 19.17 17.29
C HIS A 24 -35.71 18.05 16.95
N GLN A 25 -34.73 17.82 17.82
CA GLN A 25 -33.62 16.87 17.59
C GLN A 25 -34.07 15.42 17.31
N ASN A 26 -35.22 15.00 17.87
CA ASN A 26 -35.75 13.63 17.73
C ASN A 26 -36.69 13.45 16.53
N ILE A 27 -36.95 14.51 15.75
CA ILE A 27 -37.81 14.40 14.56
C ILE A 27 -36.94 13.98 13.38
N GLN A 28 -37.38 12.97 12.64
CA GLN A 28 -36.84 12.58 11.34
C GLN A 28 -37.64 13.29 10.23
N PRO A 29 -37.11 14.34 9.58
CA PRO A 29 -37.85 15.07 8.57
C PRO A 29 -38.03 14.23 7.30
N ASN A 30 -39.26 14.14 6.80
CA ASN A 30 -39.52 13.51 5.50
C ASN A 30 -39.37 14.53 4.38
N LEU A 31 -38.26 14.40 3.63
CA LEU A 31 -37.90 15.16 2.44
C LEU A 31 -37.80 14.25 1.20
N SER A 32 -38.34 13.03 1.26
CA SER A 32 -38.24 12.04 0.19
C SER A 32 -38.83 12.59 -1.11
N GLY A 33 -38.10 12.54 -2.22
CA GLY A 33 -38.52 13.09 -3.51
C GLY A 33 -38.70 14.61 -3.49
N ALA A 34 -38.04 15.34 -2.61
CA ALA A 34 -38.01 16.81 -2.64
C ALA A 34 -37.13 17.30 -3.80
N ASP A 35 -37.53 18.42 -4.41
CA ASP A 35 -36.66 19.15 -5.33
C ASP A 35 -35.92 20.24 -4.55
N LEU A 36 -34.64 20.00 -4.33
CA LEU A 36 -33.68 20.83 -3.60
C LEU A 36 -32.52 21.24 -4.52
N SER A 37 -32.68 21.11 -5.84
CA SER A 37 -31.64 21.42 -6.81
C SER A 37 -31.18 22.88 -6.71
N GLY A 38 -29.87 23.09 -6.75
CA GLY A 38 -29.23 24.39 -6.61
C GLY A 38 -29.34 25.03 -5.22
N ALA A 39 -29.99 24.39 -4.25
CA ALA A 39 -30.13 24.94 -2.91
C ALA A 39 -28.76 25.11 -2.23
N ASP A 40 -28.65 26.13 -1.38
CA ASP A 40 -27.57 26.24 -0.43
C ASP A 40 -27.99 25.56 0.87
N LEU A 41 -27.45 24.36 1.11
CA LEU A 41 -27.65 23.58 2.32
C LEU A 41 -26.32 23.40 3.07
N SER A 42 -25.36 24.31 2.83
CA SER A 42 -24.11 24.31 3.59
C SER A 42 -24.39 24.48 5.08
N GLU A 43 -23.71 23.70 5.93
CA GLU A 43 -23.92 23.66 7.39
C GLU A 43 -25.32 23.22 7.85
N ALA A 44 -26.17 22.70 6.96
CA ALA A 44 -27.51 22.27 7.34
C ALA A 44 -27.49 21.00 8.20
N ASN A 45 -28.24 21.00 9.29
CA ASN A 45 -28.48 19.80 10.11
C ASN A 45 -29.58 18.94 9.47
N LEU A 46 -29.18 18.00 8.61
CA LEU A 46 -30.06 17.07 7.92
C LEU A 46 -30.06 15.67 8.57
N SER A 47 -29.47 15.52 9.76
CA SER A 47 -29.33 14.20 10.41
C SER A 47 -30.65 13.47 10.60
N GLY A 48 -30.67 12.20 10.23
CA GLY A 48 -31.86 11.35 10.27
C GLY A 48 -32.98 11.75 9.31
N ALA A 49 -32.76 12.69 8.39
CA ALA A 49 -33.76 13.05 7.38
C ALA A 49 -33.90 11.94 6.34
N ASP A 50 -35.12 11.78 5.83
CA ASP A 50 -35.38 10.96 4.66
C ASP A 50 -35.28 11.83 3.41
N LEU A 51 -34.16 11.74 2.70
CA LEU A 51 -33.89 12.39 1.42
C LEU A 51 -33.95 11.40 0.25
N SER A 52 -34.58 10.24 0.44
CA SER A 52 -34.70 9.23 -0.61
C SER A 52 -35.38 9.81 -1.86
N GLU A 53 -34.86 9.50 -3.05
CA GLU A 53 -35.36 10.01 -4.33
C GLU A 53 -35.32 11.54 -4.50
N ALA A 54 -34.69 12.30 -3.59
CA ALA A 54 -34.60 13.76 -3.71
C ALA A 54 -33.71 14.21 -4.88
N ASN A 55 -34.08 15.31 -5.53
CA ASN A 55 -33.26 16.00 -6.52
C ASN A 55 -32.38 17.03 -5.82
N LEU A 56 -31.08 16.77 -5.76
CA LEU A 56 -30.06 17.58 -5.08
C LEU A 56 -28.95 18.00 -6.08
N ILE A 57 -29.30 18.07 -7.37
CA ILE A 57 -28.38 18.52 -8.43
C ILE A 57 -27.92 19.95 -8.13
N GLY A 58 -26.60 20.18 -8.07
CA GLY A 58 -25.99 21.49 -7.81
C GLY A 58 -26.21 22.06 -6.39
N THR A 59 -26.74 21.26 -5.46
CA THR A 59 -26.89 21.64 -4.06
C THR A 59 -25.52 21.72 -3.38
N ASP A 60 -25.31 22.72 -2.54
CA ASP A 60 -24.12 22.80 -1.66
C ASP A 60 -24.42 22.10 -0.34
N LEU A 61 -23.63 21.08 0.00
CA LEU A 61 -23.74 20.32 1.24
C LEU A 61 -22.45 20.38 2.06
N ARG A 62 -21.57 21.35 1.80
CA ARG A 62 -20.33 21.50 2.58
C ARG A 62 -20.68 21.72 4.05
N TYR A 63 -19.99 20.98 4.92
CA TYR A 63 -20.21 21.02 6.37
C TYR A 63 -21.63 20.65 6.84
N ALA A 64 -22.48 20.10 5.96
CA ALA A 64 -23.80 19.63 6.36
C ALA A 64 -23.68 18.39 7.26
N ASP A 65 -24.54 18.29 8.26
CA ASP A 65 -24.69 17.09 9.08
C ASP A 65 -25.70 16.16 8.38
N LEU A 66 -25.19 15.08 7.80
CA LEU A 66 -25.97 14.06 7.10
C LEU A 66 -25.97 12.72 7.88
N THR A 67 -25.56 12.72 9.15
CA THR A 67 -25.52 11.50 9.97
C THR A 67 -26.87 10.78 9.95
N LEU A 68 -26.86 9.47 9.67
CA LEU A 68 -28.06 8.62 9.58
C LEU A 68 -29.13 9.09 8.55
N THR A 69 -28.77 9.91 7.57
CA THR A 69 -29.69 10.36 6.50
C THR A 69 -29.93 9.24 5.49
N ASN A 70 -31.19 9.06 5.07
CA ASN A 70 -31.50 8.17 3.96
C ASN A 70 -31.35 8.91 2.62
N LEU A 71 -30.33 8.55 1.84
CA LEU A 71 -30.07 9.09 0.50
C LEU A 71 -30.45 8.13 -0.63
N THR A 72 -31.18 7.06 -0.35
CA THR A 72 -31.52 6.03 -1.34
C THR A 72 -32.28 6.63 -2.52
N GLY A 73 -31.74 6.51 -3.74
CA GLY A 73 -32.31 7.02 -4.97
C GLY A 73 -32.16 8.54 -5.17
N ALA A 74 -31.52 9.25 -4.25
CA ALA A 74 -31.24 10.67 -4.42
C ALA A 74 -30.29 10.90 -5.61
N THR A 75 -30.45 12.03 -6.29
CA THR A 75 -29.56 12.45 -7.38
C THR A 75 -28.81 13.71 -6.96
N LEU A 76 -27.50 13.58 -6.74
CA LEU A 76 -26.57 14.69 -6.60
C LEU A 76 -25.64 14.62 -7.80
N ARG A 77 -25.69 15.64 -8.64
CA ARG A 77 -24.72 15.83 -9.71
C ARG A 77 -24.41 17.31 -9.82
N GLY A 78 -23.14 17.65 -9.94
CA GLY A 78 -22.72 19.02 -10.19
C GLY A 78 -21.53 19.42 -9.33
N VAL A 79 -20.44 19.72 -10.01
CA VAL A 79 -19.26 20.34 -9.43
C VAL A 79 -19.62 21.78 -9.08
N ILE A 80 -19.68 22.08 -7.77
CA ILE A 80 -19.48 23.45 -7.30
C ILE A 80 -17.97 23.62 -7.21
N SER A 81 -17.34 24.11 -8.28
CA SER A 81 -15.94 24.50 -8.18
C SER A 81 -15.90 25.79 -7.38
N ILE A 82 -15.19 25.75 -6.26
CA ILE A 82 -14.84 26.94 -5.51
C ILE A 82 -13.54 27.43 -6.15
N GLU A 83 -13.62 28.41 -7.04
CA GLU A 83 -12.42 29.07 -7.53
C GLU A 83 -11.98 30.08 -6.45
N THR A 84 -10.72 29.98 -6.03
CA THR A 84 -10.06 31.03 -5.23
C THR A 84 -9.51 32.07 -6.20
N ASN A 85 -9.82 33.35 -5.98
CA ASN A 85 -9.07 34.41 -6.67
C ASN A 85 -7.69 34.60 -5.99
N GLU A 86 -6.82 35.38 -6.64
CA GLU A 86 -5.49 35.76 -6.10
C GLU A 86 -5.54 36.47 -4.73
N ALA A 87 -6.73 36.80 -4.23
CA ALA A 87 -6.99 37.40 -2.91
C ALA A 87 -7.55 36.41 -1.87
N GLY A 88 -7.70 35.13 -2.20
CA GLY A 88 -8.19 34.09 -1.28
C GLY A 88 -9.70 34.13 -1.00
N SER A 89 -10.50 34.92 -1.73
CA SER A 89 -11.96 34.90 -1.58
C SER A 89 -12.58 33.77 -2.41
N PHE A 90 -13.35 32.91 -1.75
CA PHE A 90 -14.10 31.80 -2.36
C PHE A 90 -15.30 32.33 -3.16
N TYR A 91 -15.43 32.00 -4.45
CA TYR A 91 -16.65 32.24 -5.21
C TYR A 91 -17.14 31.00 -5.98
N ARG A 92 -18.46 30.89 -6.11
CA ARG A 92 -19.20 29.70 -6.50
C ARG A 92 -19.50 29.71 -8.00
N LYS A 93 -18.95 28.79 -8.78
CA LYS A 93 -19.30 28.61 -10.20
C LYS A 93 -19.83 27.19 -10.42
N ALA A 94 -21.09 27.08 -10.81
CA ALA A 94 -21.72 25.79 -11.09
C ALA A 94 -21.35 25.33 -12.51
N TYR A 95 -20.53 24.28 -12.62
CA TYR A 95 -20.21 23.70 -13.93
C TYR A 95 -21.23 22.59 -14.23
N GLY A 96 -22.10 22.86 -15.20
CA GLY A 96 -23.10 21.91 -15.68
C GLY A 96 -22.46 20.81 -16.52
N SER A 97 -22.78 19.55 -16.22
CA SER A 97 -22.63 18.45 -17.17
C SER A 97 -23.87 17.54 -17.09
N ARG A 98 -24.41 17.19 -18.27
CA ARG A 98 -25.65 16.41 -18.45
C ARG A 98 -25.40 14.92 -18.36
N ILE A 99 -26.37 14.21 -17.78
CA ILE A 99 -26.96 12.90 -18.11
C ILE A 99 -27.67 12.39 -16.84
N THR A 100 -28.89 11.93 -17.10
CA THR A 100 -30.07 11.76 -16.26
C THR A 100 -30.21 10.39 -15.61
N SER A 101 -30.74 10.39 -14.39
CA SER A 101 -31.65 9.40 -13.78
C SER A 101 -31.48 7.92 -14.15
N ILE A 102 -31.25 7.07 -13.15
CA ILE A 102 -31.60 5.65 -13.22
C ILE A 102 -32.58 5.37 -12.07
N LYS A 103 -33.87 5.25 -12.40
CA LYS A 103 -34.86 4.52 -11.60
C LYS A 103 -34.67 3.03 -11.89
N PHE A 104 -34.90 2.13 -10.91
CA PHE A 104 -35.91 1.06 -11.01
C PHE A 104 -36.02 0.17 -9.76
N SER A 105 -37.18 -0.48 -9.74
CA SER A 105 -37.93 -1.22 -8.73
C SER A 105 -37.43 -2.62 -8.32
N ARG A 106 -37.71 -2.92 -7.03
CA ARG A 106 -38.18 -4.17 -6.38
C ARG A 106 -37.19 -5.24 -5.86
N ARG A 107 -37.29 -5.37 -4.52
CA ARG A 107 -37.38 -6.56 -3.64
C ARG A 107 -36.31 -7.65 -3.75
N TRP A 108 -35.39 -7.58 -2.78
CA TRP A 108 -34.35 -8.53 -2.39
C TRP A 108 -34.80 -10.00 -2.40
N SER A 109 -33.99 -10.89 -3.00
CA SER A 109 -33.99 -12.34 -2.74
C SER A 109 -32.53 -12.82 -2.83
N PRO A 110 -32.02 -13.55 -1.83
CA PRO A 110 -30.63 -13.98 -1.79
C PRO A 110 -30.45 -15.29 -2.57
N GLY A 111 -29.55 -15.29 -3.55
CA GLY A 111 -29.10 -16.51 -4.24
C GLY A 111 -29.17 -16.44 -5.76
N SER A 112 -28.20 -15.79 -6.39
CA SER A 112 -27.65 -16.22 -7.70
C SER A 112 -26.36 -15.49 -8.01
N ASP A 113 -25.44 -16.24 -8.62
CA ASP A 113 -24.05 -15.95 -8.89
C ASP A 113 -23.84 -14.91 -10.01
N ASN A 114 -22.69 -14.24 -9.90
CA ASN A 114 -21.98 -13.31 -10.78
C ASN A 114 -22.51 -13.03 -12.19
N ARG A 115 -22.81 -11.73 -12.45
CA ARG A 115 -22.20 -10.89 -13.50
C ARG A 115 -22.79 -9.48 -13.51
N ARG A 116 -21.95 -8.47 -13.23
CA ARG A 116 -22.08 -7.06 -13.62
C ARG A 116 -23.51 -6.50 -13.73
N VAL A 117 -24.11 -6.06 -12.63
CA VAL A 117 -25.04 -4.92 -12.62
C VAL A 117 -24.89 -4.19 -11.28
N THR A 118 -24.39 -2.96 -11.34
CA THR A 118 -24.45 -1.95 -10.29
C THR A 118 -25.91 -1.71 -9.92
N ASN A 119 -26.40 -2.33 -8.84
CA ASN A 119 -27.73 -2.02 -8.29
C ASN A 119 -27.67 -0.62 -7.68
N ALA A 120 -28.04 0.39 -8.47
CA ALA A 120 -27.90 1.80 -8.18
C ALA A 120 -28.62 2.20 -6.88
N LYS A 121 -27.85 2.40 -5.80
CA LYS A 121 -28.38 2.92 -4.53
C LYS A 121 -28.54 4.44 -4.53
N ALA A 122 -27.58 5.21 -5.05
CA ALA A 122 -27.70 6.67 -5.30
C ALA A 122 -26.60 7.10 -6.28
N ASN A 123 -26.78 8.23 -6.98
CA ASN A 123 -25.71 8.84 -7.79
C ASN A 123 -25.36 10.20 -7.17
N LEU A 124 -24.15 10.28 -6.65
CA LEU A 124 -23.50 11.43 -6.01
C LEU A 124 -22.27 11.93 -6.78
N SER A 125 -22.13 11.56 -8.05
CA SER A 125 -20.96 11.90 -8.86
C SER A 125 -20.76 13.42 -8.97
N GLY A 126 -19.55 13.87 -8.69
CA GLY A 126 -19.18 15.29 -8.70
C GLY A 126 -19.80 16.13 -7.59
N ALA A 127 -20.46 15.53 -6.59
CA ALA A 127 -21.08 16.27 -5.49
C ALA A 127 -20.02 17.02 -4.65
N SER A 128 -20.39 18.21 -4.15
CA SER A 128 -19.57 18.98 -3.20
C SER A 128 -19.99 18.66 -1.78
N LEU A 129 -19.25 17.77 -1.13
CA LEU A 129 -19.51 17.22 0.19
C LEU A 129 -18.38 17.50 1.18
N GLY A 130 -17.41 18.36 0.81
CA GLY A 130 -16.25 18.66 1.64
C GLY A 130 -16.63 19.13 3.05
N GLY A 131 -16.01 18.51 4.06
CA GLY A 131 -16.29 18.75 5.48
C GLY A 131 -17.64 18.24 5.97
N ALA A 132 -18.46 17.58 5.15
CA ALA A 132 -19.75 17.05 5.59
C ALA A 132 -19.57 15.90 6.59
N ASN A 133 -20.56 15.70 7.46
CA ASN A 133 -20.61 14.55 8.34
C ASN A 133 -21.48 13.45 7.73
N LEU A 134 -20.84 12.39 7.23
CA LEU A 134 -21.43 11.17 6.69
C LEU A 134 -21.21 9.95 7.60
N SER A 135 -20.92 10.18 8.89
CA SER A 135 -20.72 9.12 9.87
C SER A 135 -21.94 8.18 9.95
N GLY A 136 -21.66 6.87 9.93
CA GLY A 136 -22.66 5.81 10.03
C GLY A 136 -23.63 5.69 8.85
N VAL A 137 -23.44 6.45 7.76
CA VAL A 137 -24.35 6.43 6.60
C VAL A 137 -24.11 5.17 5.75
N ASP A 138 -25.18 4.55 5.25
CA ASP A 138 -25.09 3.49 4.24
C ASP A 138 -24.96 4.10 2.84
N LEU A 139 -23.73 4.07 2.32
CA LEU A 139 -23.33 4.52 0.98
C LEU A 139 -22.95 3.35 0.08
N SER A 140 -23.32 2.12 0.44
CA SER A 140 -22.89 0.96 -0.32
C SER A 140 -23.49 0.92 -1.74
N GLY A 141 -22.65 0.72 -2.76
CA GLY A 141 -23.07 0.75 -4.17
C GLY A 141 -23.43 2.14 -4.72
N VAL A 142 -23.13 3.21 -4.00
CA VAL A 142 -23.33 4.59 -4.46
C VAL A 142 -22.23 5.00 -5.43
N ASP A 143 -22.58 5.73 -6.48
CA ASP A 143 -21.60 6.35 -7.38
C ASP A 143 -21.21 7.74 -6.85
N LEU A 144 -19.99 7.87 -6.33
CA LEU A 144 -19.39 9.11 -5.82
C LEU A 144 -18.32 9.65 -6.78
N SER A 145 -18.24 9.14 -8.01
CA SER A 145 -17.12 9.47 -8.91
C SER A 145 -16.92 10.97 -9.09
N GLY A 146 -15.68 11.46 -8.90
CA GLY A 146 -15.33 12.87 -9.01
C GLY A 146 -15.90 13.79 -7.91
N ALA A 147 -16.52 13.25 -6.87
CA ALA A 147 -17.02 14.05 -5.75
C ALA A 147 -15.86 14.70 -4.96
N TYR A 148 -16.12 15.91 -4.45
CA TYR A 148 -15.22 16.62 -3.54
C TYR A 148 -15.56 16.23 -2.11
N LEU A 149 -14.70 15.40 -1.51
CA LEU A 149 -14.87 14.81 -0.19
C LEU A 149 -13.76 15.21 0.78
N HIS A 150 -12.99 16.26 0.48
CA HIS A 150 -11.95 16.76 1.38
C HIS A 150 -12.51 17.03 2.79
N LEU A 151 -11.81 16.64 3.85
CA LEU A 151 -12.23 16.81 5.25
C LEU A 151 -13.57 16.15 5.65
N THR A 152 -14.16 15.30 4.81
CA THR A 152 -15.45 14.66 5.11
C THR A 152 -15.29 13.61 6.20
N ASP A 153 -16.25 13.53 7.12
CA ASP A 153 -16.28 12.50 8.16
C ASP A 153 -17.10 11.29 7.70
N PHE A 154 -16.45 10.16 7.48
CA PHE A 154 -17.05 8.88 7.12
C PHE A 154 -16.99 7.87 8.28
N THR A 155 -16.81 8.32 9.53
CA THR A 155 -16.63 7.39 10.66
C THR A 155 -17.76 6.36 10.73
N GLY A 156 -17.43 5.07 10.65
CA GLY A 156 -18.41 3.97 10.69
C GLY A 156 -19.35 3.87 9.47
N ALA A 157 -19.07 4.59 8.38
CA ALA A 157 -19.90 4.54 7.17
C ALA A 157 -19.72 3.23 6.41
N ASN A 158 -20.79 2.75 5.77
CA ASN A 158 -20.73 1.59 4.87
C ASN A 158 -20.54 2.06 3.43
N LEU A 159 -19.32 1.93 2.89
CA LEU A 159 -18.98 2.28 1.51
C LEU A 159 -18.87 1.06 0.60
N LYS A 160 -19.29 -0.13 1.05
CA LYS A 160 -19.11 -1.38 0.31
C LYS A 160 -19.63 -1.27 -1.13
N ASN A 161 -18.86 -1.69 -2.13
CA ASN A 161 -19.23 -1.57 -3.56
C ASN A 161 -19.42 -0.13 -4.10
N ALA A 162 -19.09 0.92 -3.35
CA ALA A 162 -19.20 2.29 -3.85
C ALA A 162 -18.16 2.58 -4.95
N ILE A 163 -18.54 3.44 -5.90
CA ILE A 163 -17.64 3.93 -6.96
C ILE A 163 -17.04 5.25 -6.48
N LEU A 164 -15.77 5.21 -6.10
CA LEU A 164 -14.99 6.34 -5.58
C LEU A 164 -13.89 6.72 -6.58
N SER A 165 -14.17 6.66 -7.88
CA SER A 165 -13.17 6.98 -8.90
C SER A 165 -12.96 8.49 -9.00
N GLU A 166 -11.71 8.94 -9.07
CA GLU A 166 -11.32 10.35 -9.21
C GLU A 166 -11.85 11.26 -8.08
N VAL A 167 -12.14 10.71 -6.90
CA VAL A 167 -12.58 11.49 -5.74
C VAL A 167 -11.41 12.15 -5.03
N ASP A 168 -11.66 13.33 -4.48
CA ASP A 168 -10.77 14.00 -3.54
C ASP A 168 -11.19 13.64 -2.11
N LEU A 169 -10.50 12.68 -1.47
CA LEU A 169 -10.71 12.29 -0.08
C LEU A 169 -9.67 12.93 0.85
N THR A 170 -8.96 13.96 0.42
CA THR A 170 -7.85 14.52 1.21
C THR A 170 -8.31 14.94 2.60
N GLU A 171 -7.55 14.55 3.62
CA GLU A 171 -7.85 14.82 5.04
C GLU A 171 -9.20 14.28 5.55
N ALA A 172 -9.87 13.40 4.81
CA ALA A 172 -11.12 12.76 5.24
C ALA A 172 -10.88 11.74 6.38
N ASN A 173 -11.90 11.53 7.21
CA ASN A 173 -11.86 10.51 8.27
C ASN A 173 -12.61 9.25 7.83
N LEU A 174 -11.89 8.14 7.62
CA LEU A 174 -12.46 6.85 7.21
C LEU A 174 -12.40 5.80 8.35
N SER A 175 -12.23 6.23 9.59
CA SER A 175 -12.19 5.33 10.75
C SER A 175 -13.47 4.49 10.82
N GLU A 176 -13.35 3.20 11.12
CA GLU A 176 -14.46 2.23 11.24
C GLU A 176 -15.29 2.04 9.96
N ALA A 177 -14.91 2.65 8.83
CA ALA A 177 -15.65 2.54 7.58
C ALA A 177 -15.37 1.19 6.86
N ASP A 178 -16.36 0.70 6.13
CA ASP A 178 -16.22 -0.49 5.27
C ASP A 178 -16.01 -0.09 3.80
N LEU A 179 -14.77 -0.21 3.32
CA LEU A 179 -14.38 0.08 1.93
C LEU A 179 -14.37 -1.18 1.05
N SER A 180 -14.88 -2.32 1.51
CA SER A 180 -14.85 -3.57 0.75
C SER A 180 -15.45 -3.41 -0.65
N GLU A 181 -14.80 -3.95 -1.68
CA GLU A 181 -15.27 -3.95 -3.07
C GLU A 181 -15.44 -2.54 -3.68
N THR A 182 -14.90 -1.48 -3.06
CA THR A 182 -14.92 -0.12 -3.62
C THR A 182 -14.00 0.04 -4.83
N ILE A 183 -14.41 0.90 -5.76
CA ILE A 183 -13.62 1.27 -6.94
C ILE A 183 -12.92 2.61 -6.68
N LEU A 184 -11.64 2.57 -6.30
CA LEU A 184 -10.84 3.73 -5.89
C LEU A 184 -9.90 4.26 -7.00
N ARG A 185 -10.24 4.06 -8.27
CA ARG A 185 -9.34 4.44 -9.38
C ARG A 185 -9.03 5.94 -9.36
N GLU A 186 -7.76 6.30 -9.36
CA GLU A 186 -7.29 7.70 -9.35
C GLU A 186 -7.78 8.55 -8.16
N ALA A 187 -8.30 7.92 -7.09
CA ALA A 187 -8.72 8.59 -5.87
C ALA A 187 -7.51 9.17 -5.11
N ASP A 188 -7.72 10.30 -4.43
CA ASP A 188 -6.68 10.96 -3.63
C ASP A 188 -6.93 10.77 -2.14
N LEU A 189 -6.03 10.02 -1.48
CA LEU A 189 -6.11 9.64 -0.08
C LEU A 189 -5.08 10.37 0.82
N ARG A 190 -4.46 11.46 0.34
CA ARG A 190 -3.46 12.19 1.16
C ARG A 190 -4.08 12.72 2.46
N GLY A 191 -3.44 12.46 3.59
CA GLY A 191 -3.91 12.92 4.91
C GLY A 191 -5.17 12.21 5.43
N VAL A 192 -5.68 11.19 4.72
CA VAL A 192 -6.82 10.40 5.20
C VAL A 192 -6.50 9.75 6.53
N ARG A 193 -7.46 9.76 7.45
CA ARG A 193 -7.33 9.08 8.76
C ARG A 193 -7.95 7.70 8.72
N LEU A 194 -7.18 6.70 9.18
CA LEU A 194 -7.62 5.31 9.30
C LEU A 194 -7.50 4.80 10.75
N LEU A 195 -8.50 4.05 11.17
CA LEU A 195 -8.55 3.25 12.40
C LEU A 195 -9.69 2.25 12.23
N GLU A 196 -9.47 0.95 12.39
CA GLU A 196 -10.49 -0.09 12.21
C GLU A 196 -11.23 -0.08 10.86
N THR A 197 -10.65 0.56 9.84
CA THR A 197 -11.20 0.60 8.48
C THR A 197 -11.04 -0.75 7.78
N VAL A 198 -12.01 -1.17 6.98
CA VAL A 198 -11.98 -2.46 6.27
C VAL A 198 -11.60 -2.27 4.80
N PHE A 199 -10.55 -2.95 4.35
CA PHE A 199 -10.15 -3.09 2.95
C PHE A 199 -10.22 -4.56 2.53
N ALA A 200 -11.03 -4.84 1.51
CA ALA A 200 -11.15 -6.16 0.90
C ALA A 200 -11.58 -5.99 -0.56
N GLU A 201 -10.97 -6.74 -1.49
CA GLU A 201 -11.33 -6.72 -2.92
C GLU A 201 -11.20 -5.32 -3.55
N ASN A 202 -10.19 -4.56 -3.12
CA ASN A 202 -9.91 -3.22 -3.62
C ASN A 202 -8.72 -3.21 -4.58
N ASP A 203 -8.76 -2.31 -5.57
CA ASP A 203 -7.60 -1.99 -6.38
C ASP A 203 -7.04 -0.61 -5.99
N LEU A 204 -5.96 -0.62 -5.22
CA LEU A 204 -5.26 0.58 -4.75
C LEU A 204 -4.08 0.97 -5.67
N SER A 205 -3.87 0.27 -6.79
CA SER A 205 -2.70 0.47 -7.67
C SER A 205 -2.60 1.86 -8.30
N THR A 206 -3.72 2.57 -8.39
CA THR A 206 -3.82 3.92 -8.98
C THR A 206 -4.22 4.98 -7.94
N VAL A 207 -4.30 4.60 -6.68
CA VAL A 207 -4.61 5.52 -5.58
C VAL A 207 -3.42 6.42 -5.33
N LYS A 208 -3.69 7.72 -5.18
CA LYS A 208 -2.71 8.73 -4.79
C LYS A 208 -2.70 8.86 -3.28
N GLY A 209 -1.54 9.17 -2.71
CA GLY A 209 -1.47 9.55 -1.30
C GLY A 209 -1.35 8.42 -0.29
N LEU A 210 -1.09 7.18 -0.71
CA LEU A 210 -0.99 6.04 0.23
C LEU A 210 0.12 6.21 1.28
N ALA A 211 1.20 6.94 0.94
CA ALA A 211 2.31 7.20 1.84
C ALA A 211 1.97 8.29 2.88
N GLU A 212 0.95 9.09 2.60
CA GLU A 212 0.52 10.24 3.39
C GLU A 212 -0.73 9.96 4.23
N ILE A 213 -1.20 8.71 4.26
CA ILE A 213 -2.31 8.28 5.11
C ILE A 213 -1.88 8.35 6.59
N GLU A 214 -2.73 8.92 7.43
CA GLU A 214 -2.55 8.94 8.88
C GLU A 214 -3.20 7.71 9.53
N HIS A 215 -2.41 6.91 10.24
CA HIS A 215 -2.90 5.72 10.94
C HIS A 215 -3.01 5.98 12.44
N TYR A 216 -4.25 5.93 12.96
CA TYR A 216 -4.55 6.09 14.40
C TYR A 216 -4.76 4.75 15.11
N GLY A 217 -4.56 3.63 14.38
CA GLY A 217 -4.56 2.27 14.89
C GLY A 217 -4.67 1.25 13.74
N PRO A 218 -4.72 -0.05 14.06
CA PRO A 218 -4.75 -1.09 13.04
C PRO A 218 -6.05 -1.03 12.22
N SER A 219 -5.97 -1.49 10.98
CA SER A 219 -7.11 -1.61 10.06
C SER A 219 -7.20 -3.04 9.52
N ARG A 220 -8.35 -3.43 9.00
CA ARG A 220 -8.60 -4.81 8.56
C ARG A 220 -8.38 -4.91 7.06
N VAL A 221 -7.26 -5.53 6.66
CA VAL A 221 -6.93 -5.71 5.25
C VAL A 221 -6.93 -7.19 4.87
N VAL A 222 -7.73 -7.56 3.86
CA VAL A 222 -7.68 -8.88 3.25
C VAL A 222 -6.61 -8.87 2.15
N LEU A 223 -5.36 -9.14 2.54
CA LEU A 223 -4.18 -8.93 1.67
C LEU A 223 -4.26 -9.60 0.29
N HIS A 224 -4.85 -10.79 0.18
CA HIS A 224 -4.93 -11.51 -1.09
C HIS A 224 -5.91 -10.89 -2.10
N THR A 225 -6.80 -10.01 -1.64
CA THR A 225 -7.83 -9.40 -2.49
C THR A 225 -7.56 -7.92 -2.76
N VAL A 226 -6.62 -7.31 -2.05
CA VAL A 226 -6.23 -5.91 -2.27
C VAL A 226 -5.02 -5.84 -3.19
N LYS A 227 -5.18 -5.17 -4.33
CA LYS A 227 -4.05 -4.84 -5.22
C LYS A 227 -3.44 -3.53 -4.77
N LEU A 228 -2.12 -3.46 -4.78
CA LEU A 228 -1.37 -2.28 -4.32
C LEU A 228 -0.40 -1.81 -5.42
N PRO A 229 0.07 -0.55 -5.36
CA PRO A 229 1.08 -0.01 -6.27
C PRO A 229 2.41 -0.78 -6.21
N GLN A 230 3.03 -0.95 -7.38
CA GLN A 230 4.29 -1.68 -7.54
C GLN A 230 5.55 -0.84 -7.27
N ASP A 231 5.38 0.46 -7.01
CA ASP A 231 6.46 1.44 -6.85
C ASP A 231 6.96 1.57 -5.39
N GLY A 232 6.43 0.75 -4.48
CA GLY A 232 6.79 0.76 -3.05
C GLY A 232 6.09 1.84 -2.22
N SER A 233 5.25 2.69 -2.83
CA SER A 233 4.50 3.75 -2.12
C SER A 233 3.53 3.20 -1.06
N ALA A 234 3.09 1.95 -1.19
CA ALA A 234 2.19 1.29 -0.24
C ALA A 234 2.84 0.82 1.06
N LEU A 235 4.17 0.92 1.22
CA LEU A 235 4.83 0.41 2.43
C LEU A 235 4.31 1.08 3.70
N HIS A 236 4.19 2.41 3.71
CA HIS A 236 3.65 3.15 4.85
C HIS A 236 2.24 2.68 5.23
N PHE A 237 1.37 2.54 4.22
CA PHE A 237 0.02 2.00 4.37
C PHE A 237 0.03 0.59 5.00
N LEU A 238 0.86 -0.32 4.50
CA LEU A 238 0.94 -1.70 5.01
C LEU A 238 1.39 -1.76 6.48
N TYR A 239 2.40 -0.96 6.85
CA TYR A 239 2.80 -0.83 8.25
C TYR A 239 1.67 -0.26 9.11
N GLY A 240 1.05 0.82 8.64
CA GLY A 240 0.03 1.54 9.39
C GLY A 240 -1.26 0.76 9.59
N VAL A 241 -1.66 -0.10 8.66
CA VAL A 241 -2.82 -1.00 8.86
C VAL A 241 -2.50 -2.18 9.78
N GLY A 242 -1.23 -2.39 10.17
CA GLY A 242 -0.81 -3.39 11.14
C GLY A 242 -0.38 -4.72 10.53
N ILE A 243 0.09 -4.74 9.27
CA ILE A 243 0.68 -5.95 8.68
C ILE A 243 2.06 -6.21 9.28
N PRO A 244 2.36 -7.44 9.74
CA PRO A 244 3.69 -7.79 10.26
C PRO A 244 4.79 -7.69 9.19
N ASP A 245 6.00 -7.34 9.60
CA ASP A 245 7.19 -7.22 8.74
C ASP A 245 7.40 -8.43 7.83
N GLU A 246 7.25 -9.64 8.38
CA GLU A 246 7.40 -10.91 7.65
C GLU A 246 6.49 -11.01 6.41
N TRP A 247 5.30 -10.41 6.48
CA TRP A 247 4.31 -10.42 5.38
C TRP A 247 4.56 -9.27 4.41
N ILE A 248 5.06 -8.13 4.90
CA ILE A 248 5.49 -7.01 4.05
C ILE A 248 6.71 -7.42 3.22
N ASP A 249 7.62 -8.22 3.77
CA ASP A 249 8.77 -8.73 3.04
C ASP A 249 8.35 -9.64 1.87
N VAL A 250 7.36 -10.52 2.08
CA VAL A 250 6.77 -11.32 0.99
C VAL A 250 6.15 -10.43 -0.09
N TYR A 251 5.43 -9.39 0.32
CA TYR A 251 4.86 -8.40 -0.59
C TYR A 251 5.94 -7.64 -1.39
N ARG A 252 7.03 -7.22 -0.74
CA ARG A 252 8.20 -6.57 -1.40
C ARG A 252 8.85 -7.50 -2.42
N VAL A 253 8.88 -8.80 -2.14
CA VAL A 253 9.42 -9.81 -3.05
C VAL A 253 8.52 -10.03 -4.26
N GLN A 254 7.20 -9.91 -4.12
CA GLN A 254 6.22 -10.14 -5.21
C GLN A 254 6.03 -8.97 -6.18
N MET A 255 6.21 -7.71 -5.75
CA MET A 255 5.87 -6.53 -6.55
C MET A 255 6.97 -5.99 -7.47
N MET A 256 8.18 -6.51 -7.36
CA MET A 256 9.27 -6.10 -8.23
C MET A 256 9.48 -7.14 -9.34
N SER A 257 8.88 -6.93 -10.51
CA SER A 257 9.35 -7.59 -11.74
C SER A 257 10.73 -7.01 -12.14
N PRO A 258 11.62 -7.84 -12.68
CA PRO A 258 12.92 -8.13 -12.11
C PRO A 258 13.88 -6.94 -12.22
N ILE A 259 14.19 -6.31 -11.09
CA ILE A 259 15.62 -6.10 -10.84
C ILE A 259 16.14 -7.52 -10.58
N GLN A 260 17.11 -8.01 -11.36
CA GLN A 260 17.81 -9.24 -11.01
C GLN A 260 18.45 -9.03 -9.63
N TYR A 261 17.71 -9.34 -8.58
CA TYR A 261 18.21 -9.32 -7.22
C TYR A 261 19.13 -10.50 -7.10
N HIS A 262 20.40 -10.21 -7.30
CA HIS A 262 21.46 -11.09 -6.87
C HIS A 262 21.42 -11.06 -5.35
N SER A 263 21.01 -12.17 -4.77
CA SER A 263 21.02 -12.39 -3.35
C SER A 263 22.29 -13.15 -2.99
N CYS A 264 23.00 -12.73 -1.94
CA CYS A 264 24.18 -13.43 -1.47
C CYS A 264 24.29 -13.53 0.04
N PHE A 265 24.90 -14.62 0.51
CA PHE A 265 25.28 -14.81 1.90
C PHE A 265 26.76 -14.55 2.08
N ILE A 266 27.15 -13.73 3.05
CA ILE A 266 28.56 -13.57 3.45
C ILE A 266 28.86 -14.61 4.53
N SER A 267 29.70 -15.57 4.19
CA SER A 267 30.31 -16.49 5.14
C SER A 267 31.73 -15.98 5.46
N TYR A 268 32.00 -15.75 6.74
CA TYR A 268 33.25 -15.15 7.21
C TYR A 268 33.52 -15.52 8.67
N SER A 269 34.79 -15.45 9.07
CA SER A 269 35.16 -15.63 10.47
C SER A 269 34.83 -14.38 11.29
N SER A 270 34.40 -14.53 12.54
CA SER A 270 34.09 -13.38 13.42
C SER A 270 35.29 -12.44 13.62
N LYS A 271 36.51 -12.89 13.30
CA LYS A 271 37.74 -12.08 13.26
C LYS A 271 37.80 -11.11 12.08
N ASP A 272 37.01 -11.35 11.03
CA ASP A 272 36.98 -10.58 9.78
C ASP A 272 35.73 -9.67 9.67
N ASP A 273 35.01 -9.48 10.77
CA ASP A 273 33.75 -8.74 10.86
C ASP A 273 33.81 -7.33 10.27
N VAL A 274 34.96 -6.65 10.39
CA VAL A 274 35.15 -5.29 9.85
C VAL A 274 34.96 -5.25 8.33
N LEU A 275 35.62 -6.15 7.58
CA LEU A 275 35.46 -6.20 6.14
C LEU A 275 34.10 -6.76 5.74
N ALA A 276 33.58 -7.75 6.48
CA ALA A 276 32.28 -8.34 6.22
C ALA A 276 31.14 -7.32 6.33
N ARG A 277 31.14 -6.48 7.37
CA ARG A 277 30.16 -5.39 7.54
C ARG A 277 30.28 -4.33 6.45
N ARG A 278 31.51 -3.99 6.06
CA ARG A 278 31.75 -3.04 4.98
C ARG A 278 31.23 -3.56 3.65
N LEU A 279 31.57 -4.79 3.28
CA LEU A 279 31.05 -5.46 2.09
C LEU A 279 29.53 -5.57 2.13
N HIS A 280 28.95 -5.92 3.28
CA HIS A 280 27.50 -5.97 3.44
C HIS A 280 26.83 -4.63 3.14
N ALA A 281 27.32 -3.54 3.73
CA ALA A 281 26.79 -2.20 3.48
C ALA A 281 26.95 -1.80 2.00
N ASP A 282 28.15 -1.98 1.45
CA ASP A 282 28.43 -1.59 0.07
C ASP A 282 27.62 -2.43 -0.95
N LEU A 283 27.39 -3.73 -0.68
CA LEU A 283 26.53 -4.59 -1.50
C LEU A 283 25.06 -4.16 -1.45
N GLN A 284 24.56 -3.80 -0.26
CA GLN A 284 23.19 -3.31 -0.09
C GLN A 284 22.99 -1.99 -0.85
N ASP A 285 23.94 -1.05 -0.75
CA ASP A 285 23.90 0.22 -1.49
C ASP A 285 23.90 0.03 -3.02
N HIS A 286 24.44 -1.10 -3.50
CA HIS A 286 24.48 -1.44 -4.92
C HIS A 286 23.36 -2.43 -5.34
N GLY A 287 22.34 -2.59 -4.51
CA GLY A 287 21.12 -3.36 -4.80
C GLY A 287 21.29 -4.89 -4.75
N VAL A 288 22.33 -5.39 -4.10
CA VAL A 288 22.54 -6.83 -3.84
C VAL A 288 21.96 -7.15 -2.47
N ARG A 289 21.01 -8.10 -2.41
CA ARG A 289 20.39 -8.49 -1.14
C ARG A 289 21.36 -9.38 -0.38
N CYS A 290 21.98 -8.83 0.64
CA CYS A 290 23.04 -9.51 1.37
C CYS A 290 22.60 -9.84 2.79
N TRP A 291 22.78 -11.09 3.20
CA TRP A 291 22.69 -11.50 4.61
C TRP A 291 24.10 -11.82 5.13
N PHE A 292 24.38 -11.53 6.40
CA PHE A 292 25.66 -11.84 7.03
C PHE A 292 25.42 -12.61 8.32
N VAL A 293 26.16 -13.69 8.54
CA VAL A 293 26.06 -14.53 9.74
C VAL A 293 27.47 -14.69 10.33
N PRO A 294 27.80 -14.03 11.45
CA PRO A 294 29.11 -14.21 12.07
C PRO A 294 29.26 -15.64 12.61
N GLU A 295 30.48 -16.19 12.51
CA GLU A 295 30.80 -17.56 12.94
C GLU A 295 30.45 -17.86 14.41
N ASP A 296 30.48 -16.86 15.28
CA ASP A 296 30.27 -16.99 16.74
C ASP A 296 28.79 -16.99 17.17
N MET A 297 27.85 -16.66 16.28
CA MET A 297 26.41 -16.73 16.55
C MET A 297 25.83 -18.16 16.43
N LYS A 298 26.68 -19.15 16.14
CA LYS A 298 26.28 -20.50 15.69
C LYS A 298 26.26 -21.53 16.83
N ILE A 299 25.47 -21.29 17.87
CA ILE A 299 25.17 -22.29 18.92
C ILE A 299 23.90 -23.08 18.53
N GLY A 300 24.08 -24.30 18.01
CA GLY A 300 23.11 -25.39 18.05
C GLY A 300 22.43 -25.81 16.74
N ASP A 301 22.26 -27.13 16.57
CA ASP A 301 21.65 -27.82 15.41
C ASP A 301 20.22 -27.38 15.02
N LYS A 302 19.53 -26.57 15.85
CA LYS A 302 18.20 -26.01 15.56
C LYS A 302 18.21 -24.78 14.65
N ILE A 303 19.35 -24.09 14.55
CA ILE A 303 19.53 -22.97 13.61
C ILE A 303 19.79 -23.50 12.18
N ARG A 304 20.43 -24.67 12.07
CA ARG A 304 20.70 -25.39 10.81
C ARG A 304 19.43 -25.59 9.97
N ALA A 305 18.39 -26.16 10.56
CA ALA A 305 17.12 -26.39 9.86
C ALA A 305 16.43 -25.09 9.41
N ARG A 306 16.52 -24.01 10.21
CA ARG A 306 15.88 -22.72 9.88
C ARG A 306 16.63 -21.91 8.83
N ILE A 307 17.95 -22.06 8.72
CA ILE A 307 18.75 -21.41 7.68
C ILE A 307 18.66 -22.23 6.38
N ASP A 308 18.72 -23.56 6.44
CA ASP A 308 18.55 -24.43 5.26
C ASP A 308 17.14 -24.33 4.64
N GLU A 309 16.09 -24.11 5.44
CA GLU A 309 14.73 -23.86 4.94
C GLU A 309 14.50 -22.41 4.45
N ALA A 310 15.33 -21.45 4.87
CA ALA A 310 15.22 -20.04 4.47
C ALA A 310 16.08 -19.68 3.25
N ILE A 311 17.09 -20.48 2.89
CA ILE A 311 17.91 -20.30 1.69
C ILE A 311 17.09 -20.76 0.47
N HIS A 312 16.59 -19.79 -0.29
CA HIS A 312 15.81 -20.06 -1.50
C HIS A 312 16.73 -20.57 -2.61
N MET A 313 16.15 -21.25 -3.62
CA MET A 313 16.87 -21.95 -4.70
C MET A 313 17.83 -21.08 -5.56
N GLN A 314 17.98 -19.77 -5.30
CA GLN A 314 18.72 -18.83 -6.13
C GLN A 314 19.88 -18.07 -5.45
N ASP A 315 20.13 -18.24 -4.16
CA ASP A 315 21.12 -17.41 -3.45
C ASP A 315 22.59 -17.81 -3.78
N LYS A 316 23.47 -16.81 -3.91
CA LYS A 316 24.94 -16.94 -4.07
C LYS A 316 25.64 -16.96 -2.71
N LEU A 317 26.81 -17.58 -2.58
CA LEU A 317 27.63 -17.65 -1.37
C LEU A 317 28.93 -16.88 -1.58
N LEU A 318 29.09 -15.76 -0.88
CA LEU A 318 30.33 -14.98 -0.82
C LEU A 318 31.16 -15.46 0.37
N LEU A 319 32.29 -16.11 0.10
CA LEU A 319 33.14 -16.70 1.12
C LEU A 319 34.39 -15.84 1.35
N LEU A 320 34.55 -15.30 2.57
CA LEU A 320 35.73 -14.53 2.96
C LEU A 320 36.82 -15.47 3.49
N LEU A 321 37.89 -15.59 2.73
CA LEU A 321 39.03 -16.47 2.97
C LEU A 321 40.16 -15.70 3.65
N SER A 322 40.17 -15.74 4.98
CA SER A 322 41.30 -15.38 5.84
C SER A 322 42.00 -16.62 6.38
N GLU A 323 43.15 -16.46 7.02
CA GLU A 323 43.83 -17.51 7.80
C GLU A 323 42.85 -18.25 8.75
N HIS A 324 41.94 -17.50 9.39
CA HIS A 324 40.94 -18.03 10.31
C HIS A 324 39.89 -18.88 9.60
N ALA A 325 39.39 -18.41 8.46
CA ALA A 325 38.44 -19.17 7.65
C ALA A 325 39.07 -20.45 7.09
N ILE A 326 40.33 -20.40 6.65
CA ILE A 326 41.07 -21.59 6.16
C ILE A 326 41.28 -22.62 7.28
N ALA A 327 41.52 -22.18 8.52
CA ALA A 327 41.70 -23.08 9.65
C ALA A 327 40.40 -23.81 10.05
N SER A 328 39.24 -23.23 9.77
CA SER A 328 37.92 -23.75 10.13
C SER A 328 37.53 -25.01 9.35
N THR A 329 37.19 -26.10 10.05
CA THR A 329 36.63 -27.32 9.43
C THR A 329 35.21 -27.11 8.91
N TRP A 330 34.50 -26.11 9.45
CA TRP A 330 33.15 -25.79 9.01
C TRP A 330 33.14 -25.11 7.63
N VAL A 331 34.13 -24.27 7.34
CA VAL A 331 34.30 -23.64 6.01
C VAL A 331 34.58 -24.70 4.95
N GLU A 332 35.30 -25.76 5.31
CA GLU A 332 35.53 -26.92 4.44
C GLU A 332 34.21 -27.61 4.08
N ASP A 333 33.37 -27.95 5.07
CA ASP A 333 32.04 -28.54 4.84
C ASP A 333 31.14 -27.62 3.99
N GLU A 334 31.17 -26.31 4.23
CA GLU A 334 30.36 -25.32 3.51
C GLU A 334 30.79 -25.19 2.04
N VAL A 335 32.10 -25.17 1.78
CA VAL A 335 32.66 -25.17 0.42
C VAL A 335 32.28 -26.43 -0.32
N GLU A 336 32.40 -27.60 0.31
CA GLU A 336 32.03 -28.86 -0.31
C GLU A 336 30.54 -28.93 -0.64
N ALA A 337 29.67 -28.53 0.29
CA ALA A 337 28.23 -28.45 0.06
C ALA A 337 27.86 -27.47 -1.07
N ALA A 338 28.52 -26.31 -1.14
CA ALA A 338 28.32 -25.35 -2.21
C ALA A 338 28.73 -25.92 -3.58
N LEU A 339 29.90 -26.57 -3.66
CA LEU A 339 30.39 -27.21 -4.90
C LEU A 339 29.46 -28.35 -5.37
N GLU A 340 28.93 -29.16 -4.45
CA GLU A 340 27.93 -30.18 -4.79
C GLU A 340 26.64 -29.57 -5.33
N LYS A 341 26.19 -28.46 -4.72
CA LYS A 341 24.99 -27.73 -5.16
C LYS A 341 25.16 -27.16 -6.57
N GLU A 342 26.32 -26.58 -6.87
CA GLU A 342 26.66 -26.09 -8.22
C GLU A 342 26.64 -27.20 -9.26
N GLN A 343 27.17 -28.38 -8.93
CA GLN A 343 27.17 -29.53 -9.84
C GLN A 343 25.76 -30.01 -10.16
N ARG A 344 24.86 -30.03 -9.16
CA ARG A 344 23.43 -30.41 -9.34
C ARG A 344 22.65 -29.35 -10.12
N GLN A 345 22.95 -28.08 -9.92
CA GLN A 345 22.16 -26.95 -10.45
C GLN A 345 22.71 -26.34 -11.75
N GLN A 346 23.91 -26.76 -12.20
CA GLN A 346 24.58 -26.23 -13.40
C GLN A 346 24.72 -24.69 -13.38
N ARG A 347 24.96 -24.14 -12.19
CA ARG A 347 25.06 -22.69 -11.94
C ARG A 347 26.17 -22.42 -10.94
N GLU A 348 26.88 -21.32 -11.13
CA GLU A 348 27.85 -20.82 -10.16
C GLU A 348 27.14 -20.20 -8.95
N VAL A 349 27.47 -20.70 -7.76
CA VAL A 349 26.90 -20.32 -6.46
C VAL A 349 28.00 -19.81 -5.55
N LEU A 350 29.24 -20.29 -5.65
CA LEU A 350 30.34 -19.96 -4.74
C LEU A 350 31.27 -18.89 -5.30
N PHE A 351 31.41 -17.78 -4.57
CA PHE A 351 32.24 -16.61 -4.90
C PHE A 351 33.30 -16.41 -3.80
N PRO A 352 34.50 -17.01 -3.93
CA PRO A 352 35.55 -16.88 -2.94
C PRO A 352 36.29 -15.54 -3.06
N VAL A 353 36.55 -14.89 -1.93
CA VAL A 353 37.32 -13.65 -1.82
C VAL A 353 38.42 -13.83 -0.78
N ARG A 354 39.68 -13.55 -1.14
CA ARG A 354 40.82 -13.67 -0.23
C ARG A 354 41.10 -12.36 0.49
N LEU A 355 41.33 -12.46 1.80
CA LEU A 355 41.74 -11.35 2.67
C LEU A 355 43.25 -11.34 2.90
N ASP A 356 43.90 -12.49 2.73
CA ASP A 356 45.33 -12.70 2.88
C ASP A 356 45.83 -13.79 1.92
N GLU A 357 47.10 -14.18 2.04
CA GLU A 357 47.73 -15.20 1.20
C GLU A 357 47.48 -16.64 1.69
N SER A 358 46.74 -16.85 2.77
CA SER A 358 46.60 -18.17 3.41
C SER A 358 45.98 -19.20 2.48
N VAL A 359 44.96 -18.82 1.70
CA VAL A 359 44.36 -19.71 0.68
C VAL A 359 45.36 -20.08 -0.42
N MET A 360 46.30 -19.18 -0.73
CA MET A 360 47.30 -19.39 -1.77
C MET A 360 48.44 -20.30 -1.29
N GLN A 361 48.66 -20.40 0.03
CA GLN A 361 49.80 -21.11 0.62
C GLN A 361 49.42 -22.44 1.28
N THR A 362 48.17 -22.62 1.70
CA THR A 362 47.72 -23.85 2.37
C THR A 362 47.81 -25.10 1.47
N ASP A 363 48.07 -26.24 2.11
CA ASP A 363 48.08 -27.58 1.54
C ASP A 363 46.72 -28.30 1.64
N LYS A 364 45.70 -27.67 2.26
CA LYS A 364 44.35 -28.24 2.36
C LYS A 364 43.76 -28.53 0.98
N ALA A 365 43.20 -29.74 0.82
CA ALA A 365 42.73 -30.27 -0.46
C ALA A 365 41.60 -29.42 -1.08
N TRP A 366 40.63 -28.97 -0.27
CA TRP A 366 39.52 -28.13 -0.72
C TRP A 366 39.99 -26.75 -1.21
N ALA A 367 40.97 -26.13 -0.54
CA ALA A 367 41.56 -24.86 -0.95
C ALA A 367 42.38 -25.00 -2.25
N ALA A 368 43.10 -26.13 -2.42
CA ALA A 368 43.73 -26.47 -3.70
C ALA A 368 42.71 -26.67 -4.83
N LYS A 369 41.55 -27.25 -4.54
CA LYS A 369 40.43 -27.37 -5.49
C LYS A 369 39.91 -25.99 -5.89
N LEU A 370 39.59 -25.12 -4.92
CA LEU A 370 39.13 -23.75 -5.18
C LEU A 370 40.09 -22.95 -6.07
N ARG A 371 41.39 -22.98 -5.78
CA ARG A 371 42.41 -22.30 -6.60
C ARG A 371 42.42 -22.74 -8.06
N ARG A 372 42.09 -24.01 -8.32
CA ARG A 372 42.06 -24.57 -9.69
C ARG A 372 40.73 -24.33 -10.40
N THR A 373 39.62 -24.25 -9.65
CA THR A 373 38.26 -24.27 -10.22
C THR A 373 37.57 -22.91 -10.18
N ARG A 374 38.05 -21.94 -9.40
CA ARG A 374 37.36 -20.65 -9.18
C ARG A 374 38.32 -19.48 -9.31
N HIS A 375 37.77 -18.35 -9.75
CA HIS A 375 38.42 -17.06 -9.60
C HIS A 375 38.27 -16.60 -8.15
N ILE A 376 39.39 -16.33 -7.48
CA ILE A 376 39.38 -15.82 -6.11
C ILE A 376 39.57 -14.30 -6.17
N GLY A 377 38.56 -13.56 -5.72
CA GLY A 377 38.60 -12.10 -5.68
C GLY A 377 39.67 -11.62 -4.70
N ASP A 378 40.51 -10.68 -5.12
CA ASP A 378 41.63 -10.18 -4.30
C ASP A 378 41.24 -8.96 -3.48
N PHE A 379 41.09 -9.14 -2.18
CA PHE A 379 40.82 -8.07 -1.22
C PHE A 379 41.98 -7.86 -0.24
N THR A 380 43.18 -8.38 -0.50
CA THR A 380 44.35 -8.25 0.41
C THR A 380 44.72 -6.80 0.76
N HIS A 381 44.38 -5.84 -0.10
CA HIS A 381 44.62 -4.41 0.09
C HIS A 381 43.34 -3.59 0.32
N TRP A 382 42.30 -4.19 0.91
CA TRP A 382 40.98 -3.57 1.13
C TRP A 382 40.99 -2.28 1.98
N THR A 383 42.07 -2.02 2.71
CA THR A 383 42.26 -0.79 3.50
C THR A 383 42.58 0.43 2.63
N ASP A 384 43.14 0.23 1.42
CA ASP A 384 43.28 1.30 0.42
C ASP A 384 41.94 1.50 -0.31
N PRO A 385 41.33 2.70 -0.24
CA PRO A 385 40.06 2.97 -0.92
C PRO A 385 40.06 2.67 -2.42
N ARG A 386 41.18 2.91 -3.13
CA ARG A 386 41.25 2.67 -4.58
C ARG A 386 41.30 1.18 -4.90
N ALA A 387 42.15 0.45 -4.20
CA ALA A 387 42.27 -1.00 -4.34
C ALA A 387 40.93 -1.69 -3.99
N TYR A 388 40.28 -1.25 -2.90
CA TYR A 388 38.97 -1.74 -2.50
C TYR A 388 37.90 -1.53 -3.56
N GLN A 389 37.75 -0.30 -4.09
CA GLN A 389 36.73 -0.02 -5.10
C GLN A 389 36.94 -0.83 -6.39
N GLN A 390 38.19 -1.06 -6.79
CA GLN A 390 38.50 -1.89 -7.95
C GLN A 390 38.14 -3.36 -7.72
N ALA A 391 38.48 -3.91 -6.55
CA ALA A 391 38.14 -5.28 -6.17
C ALA A 391 36.62 -5.45 -6.03
N PHE A 392 35.95 -4.52 -5.37
CA PHE A 392 34.50 -4.49 -5.18
C PHE A 392 33.74 -4.40 -6.51
N ALA A 393 34.18 -3.56 -7.45
CA ALA A 393 33.55 -3.46 -8.76
C ALA A 393 33.64 -4.75 -9.60
N ARG A 394 34.70 -5.55 -9.40
CA ARG A 394 34.82 -6.89 -10.01
C ARG A 394 33.87 -7.88 -9.33
N LEU A 395 33.91 -7.93 -8.00
CA LEU A 395 33.00 -8.77 -7.21
C LEU A 395 31.53 -8.50 -7.54
N LEU A 396 31.13 -7.23 -7.60
CA LEU A 396 29.77 -6.82 -7.93
C LEU A 396 29.37 -7.30 -9.33
N ARG A 397 30.30 -7.31 -10.29
CA ARG A 397 30.06 -7.80 -11.65
C ARG A 397 29.86 -9.31 -11.66
N ASP A 398 30.71 -10.06 -10.94
CA ASP A 398 30.62 -11.51 -10.84
C ASP A 398 29.33 -11.93 -10.11
N LEU A 399 29.02 -11.25 -9.00
CA LEU A 399 27.77 -11.42 -8.28
C LEU A 399 26.55 -11.05 -9.13
N LYS A 400 26.68 -10.16 -10.11
CA LYS A 400 25.58 -9.80 -11.05
C LYS A 400 25.56 -10.59 -12.36
N SER A 401 26.51 -11.50 -12.56
CA SER A 401 26.57 -12.33 -13.77
C SER A 401 25.68 -13.58 -13.63
N GLU A 402 24.89 -13.85 -14.67
CA GLU A 402 24.25 -15.16 -14.89
C GLU A 402 25.21 -15.99 -15.76
N ASN A 403 26.31 -16.47 -15.19
CA ASN A 403 27.22 -17.37 -15.90
C ASN A 403 26.56 -18.76 -16.01
N THR A 404 25.69 -18.94 -16.99
CA THR A 404 25.31 -20.25 -17.49
C THR A 404 26.55 -20.83 -18.14
N GLN A 405 27.12 -21.91 -17.60
CA GLN A 405 28.16 -22.65 -18.30
C GLN A 405 27.55 -23.24 -19.57
N ASN A 406 27.62 -22.49 -20.68
CA ASN A 406 27.49 -23.04 -22.01
C ASN A 406 28.69 -23.96 -22.23
N GLN A 407 28.49 -25.26 -22.03
CA GLN A 407 29.41 -26.27 -22.53
C GLN A 407 29.19 -26.40 -24.04
N THR A 408 30.23 -26.01 -24.79
CA THR A 408 30.55 -26.50 -26.14
C THR A 408 30.69 -28.01 -26.18
#